data_AF-A0A645JBS6-F1
#
_entry.id   AF-A0A645JBS6-F1
#
_cell.length_a   1.000
_cell.length_b   1.000
_cell.length_c   1.000
_cell.angle_alpha   90.00
_cell.angle_beta   90.00
_cell.angle_gamma   90.00
#
_symmetry.space_group_name_H-M   'P 1'
#
loop_
_entity.id
_entity.type
_entity.pdbx_description
1 polymer ?
#
loop_
_entity_poly.entity_id
_entity_poly.type
_entity_poly.pdbx_seq_one_letter_code
_entity_poly.pdbx_strand_id
1 'polypeptide(L)'
;MKFADIGVFLKDEIKSYFKREKIEVNVKYIDPSYIIRSAPANPNDSIYCSRLGAHAVHAAMCGKTQALISLVNNRFVHIPIKVAVAERNHVDTEGILWRDVLENTRQPASMKN
;
A
#
# COMPACT_ATOMS: atom_id res chain seq x y z
N MET A 1 -15.01 -3.33 -6.02
CA MET A 1 -14.57 -3.72 -7.38
C MET A 1 -13.37 -4.65 -7.22
N LYS A 2 -13.41 -5.85 -7.81
CA LYS A 2 -12.27 -6.77 -7.80
C LYS A 2 -11.48 -6.50 -9.09
N PHE A 3 -10.21 -6.15 -8.97
CA PHE A 3 -9.35 -5.92 -10.13
C PHE A 3 -8.91 -7.26 -10.74
N ALA A 4 -8.62 -7.25 -12.03
CA ALA A 4 -7.94 -8.37 -12.70
C ALA A 4 -6.48 -8.45 -12.24
N ASP A 5 -5.85 -9.62 -12.39
CA ASP A 5 -4.45 -9.82 -12.03
C ASP A 5 -3.53 -9.13 -13.06
N ILE A 6 -3.05 -7.94 -12.70
CA ILE A 6 -2.12 -7.16 -13.52
C ILE A 6 -0.75 -7.84 -13.64
N GLY A 7 -0.34 -8.65 -12.66
CA GLY A 7 0.94 -9.32 -12.66
C GLY A 7 1.02 -10.41 -13.73
N VAL A 8 -0.04 -11.21 -13.87
CA VAL A 8 -0.16 -12.19 -14.95
C VAL A 8 -0.21 -11.50 -16.31
N PHE A 9 -1.01 -10.43 -16.44
CA PHE A 9 -1.08 -9.64 -17.67
C PHE A 9 0.29 -9.12 -18.11
N LEU A 10 1.03 -8.47 -17.21
CA LEU A 10 2.37 -7.92 -17.51
C LEU A 10 3.36 -9.02 -17.89
N LYS A 11 3.34 -10.17 -17.19
CA LYS A 11 4.19 -11.32 -17.52
C LYS A 11 3.95 -11.81 -18.94
N ASP A 12 2.70 -11.88 -19.38
CA ASP A 12 2.33 -12.36 -20.71
C ASP A 12 2.67 -11.33 -21.79
N GLU A 13 2.43 -10.04 -21.55
CA GLU A 13 2.82 -8.95 -22.47
C GLU A 13 4.33 -8.83 -22.65
N ILE A 14 5.11 -8.91 -21.57
CA ILE A 14 6.57 -8.90 -21.62
C ILE A 14 7.08 -10.07 -22.46
N LYS A 15 6.56 -11.28 -22.25
CA LYS A 15 6.92 -12.45 -23.07
C LYS A 15 6.55 -12.27 -24.54
N SER A 16 5.36 -11.74 -24.81
CA SER A 16 4.88 -11.48 -26.16
C SER A 16 5.78 -10.49 -26.90
N TYR A 17 6.18 -9.40 -26.23
CA TYR A 17 7.11 -8.41 -26.77
C TYR A 17 8.45 -9.03 -27.18
N PHE A 18 9.15 -9.69 -26.25
CA PHE A 18 10.48 -10.24 -26.55
C PHE A 18 10.45 -11.38 -27.57
N LYS A 19 9.34 -12.13 -27.65
CA LYS A 19 9.12 -13.12 -28.71
C LYS A 19 9.06 -12.48 -30.10
N ARG A 20 8.42 -11.31 -30.25
CA ARG A 20 8.37 -10.56 -31.52
C ARG A 20 9.74 -10.01 -31.91
N GLU A 21 10.49 -9.51 -30.93
CA GLU A 21 11.86 -9.01 -31.13
C GLU A 21 12.91 -10.13 -31.31
N LYS A 22 12.50 -11.40 -31.22
CA LYS A 22 13.37 -12.59 -31.33
C LYS A 22 14.51 -12.60 -30.29
N ILE A 23 14.23 -12.07 -29.09
CA ILE A 23 15.17 -12.07 -27.96
C ILE A 23 14.73 -13.16 -26.98
N GLU A 24 15.64 -14.08 -26.66
CA GLU A 24 15.38 -15.11 -25.66
C GLU A 24 15.41 -14.51 -24.25
N VAL A 25 14.33 -14.72 -23.48
CA VAL A 25 14.19 -14.21 -22.11
C VAL A 25 13.57 -15.24 -21.18
N ASN A 26 14.01 -15.25 -19.93
CA ASN A 26 13.39 -16.03 -18.86
C ASN A 26 12.63 -15.13 -17.89
N VAL A 27 11.31 -15.05 -18.02
CA VAL A 27 10.46 -14.23 -17.15
C VAL A 27 9.96 -15.07 -15.97
N LYS A 28 10.35 -14.68 -14.75
CA LYS A 28 9.82 -15.25 -13.50
C LYS A 28 8.78 -14.30 -12.91
N TYR A 29 7.59 -14.83 -12.66
CA TYR A 29 6.54 -14.11 -11.94
C TYR A 29 6.49 -14.59 -10.49
N ILE A 30 6.45 -13.66 -9.55
CA ILE A 30 6.41 -13.92 -8.12
C ILE A 30 5.23 -13.13 -7.54
N ASP A 31 4.27 -13.84 -6.94
CA ASP A 31 3.17 -13.24 -6.19
C ASP A 31 3.33 -13.53 -4.69
N PRO A 32 3.89 -12.59 -3.91
CA PRO A 32 4.06 -12.75 -2.48
C PRO A 32 2.83 -12.32 -1.67
N SER A 33 1.68 -12.06 -2.29
CA SER A 33 0.52 -11.44 -1.63
C SER A 33 0.08 -12.19 -0.37
N TYR A 34 -0.02 -13.52 -0.44
CA TYR A 34 -0.38 -14.33 0.73
C TYR A 34 0.72 -14.30 1.79
N ILE A 35 1.98 -14.47 1.38
CA ILE A 35 3.15 -14.48 2.28
C ILE A 35 3.20 -13.19 3.10
N ILE A 36 3.04 -12.03 2.46
CA ILE A 36 3.07 -10.73 3.13
C ILE A 36 1.91 -10.59 4.11
N ARG A 37 0.69 -10.99 3.72
CA ARG A 37 -0.52 -10.80 4.54
C ARG A 37 -0.70 -11.82 5.66
N SER A 38 -0.07 -12.99 5.54
CA SER A 38 -0.09 -14.04 6.57
C SER A 38 1.12 -13.99 7.50
N ALA A 39 2.09 -13.11 7.23
CA ALA A 39 3.26 -12.96 8.08
C ALA A 39 2.84 -12.48 9.49
N PRO A 40 3.49 -12.97 10.55
CA PRO A 40 3.26 -12.46 11.90
C PRO A 40 3.68 -10.99 12.00
N ALA A 41 2.99 -10.25 12.87
CA ALA A 41 3.34 -8.87 13.16
C ALA A 41 4.75 -8.78 13.75
N ASN A 42 5.55 -7.83 13.26
CA ASN A 42 6.83 -7.52 13.88
C ASN A 42 6.61 -6.80 15.24
N PRO A 43 7.66 -6.60 16.06
CA PRO A 43 7.51 -5.93 17.36
C PRO A 43 6.92 -4.52 17.29
N ASN A 44 7.27 -3.73 16.26
CA ASN A 44 6.75 -2.37 16.10
C ASN A 44 5.24 -2.40 15.81
N ASP A 45 4.80 -3.27 14.90
CA ASP A 45 3.39 -3.47 14.57
C ASP A 45 2.61 -3.99 15.79
N SER A 46 3.21 -4.90 16.56
CA SER A 46 2.60 -5.45 17.77
C SER A 46 2.35 -4.36 18.83
N ILE A 47 3.34 -3.49 19.07
CA ILE A 47 3.20 -2.34 19.98
C ILE A 47 2.15 -1.37 19.44
N TYR A 48 2.18 -1.08 18.14
CA TYR A 48 1.26 -0.16 17.49
C TYR A 48 -0.19 -0.64 17.61
N CYS A 49 -0.48 -1.90 17.25
CA CYS A 49 -1.79 -2.51 17.36
C CYS A 49 -2.30 -2.57 18.81
N SER A 50 -1.41 -2.89 19.76
CA SER A 50 -1.77 -2.91 21.19
C SER A 50 -2.23 -1.52 21.66
N ARG A 51 -1.53 -0.46 21.26
CA ARG A 51 -1.89 0.92 21.60
C ARG A 51 -3.19 1.34 20.93
N LEU A 52 -3.38 1.04 19.64
CA LEU A 52 -4.63 1.31 18.93
C LEU A 52 -5.82 0.67 19.65
N GLY A 53 -5.71 -0.61 20.03
CA GLY A 53 -6.74 -1.34 20.75
C GLY A 53 -7.08 -0.72 22.10
N ALA A 54 -6.07 -0.40 22.92
CA ALA A 54 -6.27 0.24 24.23
C ALA A 54 -6.98 1.60 24.11
N HIS A 55 -6.54 2.44 23.18
CA HIS A 55 -7.18 3.74 22.92
C HIS A 55 -8.63 3.58 22.42
N ALA A 56 -8.91 2.57 21.61
CA ALA A 56 -10.26 2.30 21.11
C ALA A 56 -11.20 1.89 22.25
N VAL A 57 -10.74 1.04 23.17
CA VAL A 57 -11.49 0.66 24.38
C VAL A 57 -11.75 1.88 25.25
N HIS A 58 -10.74 2.70 25.55
CA HIS A 58 -10.95 3.93 26.32
C HIS A 58 -11.96 4.88 25.67
N ALA A 59 -11.89 5.05 24.34
CA ALA A 59 -12.84 5.86 23.60
C ALA A 59 -14.28 5.35 23.75
N ALA A 60 -14.48 4.04 23.56
CA ALA A 60 -15.78 3.38 23.70
C ALA A 60 -16.33 3.48 25.12
N MET A 61 -15.49 3.26 26.15
CA MET A 61 -15.88 3.37 27.55
C MET A 61 -16.26 4.79 27.96
N CYS A 62 -15.71 5.82 27.30
CA CYS A 62 -16.14 7.22 27.45
C CYS A 62 -17.39 7.56 26.63
N GLY A 63 -18.07 6.59 26.02
CA GLY A 63 -19.28 6.80 25.21
C GLY A 63 -19.02 7.34 23.80
N LYS A 64 -17.78 7.36 23.31
CA LYS A 64 -17.51 7.76 21.93
C LYS A 64 -17.92 6.65 20.97
N THR A 65 -18.63 7.02 19.91
CA THR A 65 -19.07 6.11 18.85
C THR A 65 -18.73 6.68 17.47
N GLN A 66 -18.84 5.84 16.44
CA GLN A 66 -18.64 6.22 15.03
C GLN A 66 -17.28 6.90 14.75
N ALA A 67 -16.25 6.51 15.49
CA ALA A 67 -14.89 7.02 15.35
C ALA A 67 -13.87 5.87 15.25
N LEU A 68 -12.78 6.12 14.53
CA LEU A 68 -11.59 5.28 14.46
C LEU A 68 -10.50 5.88 15.34
N ILE A 69 -9.60 5.03 15.85
CA ILE A 69 -8.33 5.47 16.40
C ILE A 69 -7.27 5.38 15.31
N SER A 70 -6.49 6.44 15.15
CA SER A 70 -5.36 6.47 14.23
C SER A 70 -4.18 7.21 14.85
N LEU A 71 -2.99 7.00 14.33
CA LEU A 71 -1.78 7.73 14.69
C LEU A 71 -1.49 8.79 13.63
N VAL A 72 -1.61 10.07 14.01
CA VAL A 72 -1.36 11.21 13.13
C VAL A 72 -0.34 12.11 13.81
N ASN A 73 0.75 12.44 13.12
CA ASN A 73 1.86 13.25 13.67
C ASN A 73 2.32 12.76 15.05
N ASN A 74 2.53 11.45 15.16
CA ASN A 74 2.98 10.76 16.37
C ASN A 74 2.02 10.87 17.59
N ARG A 75 0.73 11.13 17.35
CA ARG A 75 -0.32 11.20 18.38
C ARG A 75 -1.52 10.34 18.02
N PHE A 76 -2.08 9.65 19.01
CA PHE A 76 -3.33 8.90 18.83
C PHE A 76 -4.52 9.85 18.86
N VAL A 77 -5.33 9.81 17.81
CA VAL A 77 -6.47 10.72 17.60
C VAL A 77 -7.75 9.94 17.31
N HIS A 78 -8.89 10.53 17.66
CA HIS A 78 -10.21 10.03 17.25
C HIS A 78 -10.57 10.66 15.90
N ILE A 79 -10.83 9.84 14.89
CA ILE A 79 -11.23 10.29 13.55
C ILE A 79 -12.66 9.80 13.29
N PRO A 80 -13.64 10.68 13.05
CA PRO A 80 -14.98 10.25 12.66
C PRO A 80 -14.93 9.37 11.41
N ILE A 81 -15.66 8.24 11.42
CA ILE A 81 -15.64 7.26 10.31
C ILE A 81 -16.02 7.95 8.99
N LYS A 82 -17.01 8.85 9.01
CA LYS A 82 -17.44 9.61 7.81
C LYS A 82 -16.30 10.39 7.17
N VAL A 83 -15.40 10.96 7.97
CA VAL A 83 -14.24 11.71 7.47
C VAL A 83 -13.17 10.74 6.97
N ALA A 84 -12.91 9.66 7.72
CA ALA A 84 -11.89 8.68 7.36
C ALA A 84 -12.15 7.95 6.04
N VAL A 85 -13.43 7.82 5.64
CA VAL A 85 -13.82 7.17 4.37
C VAL A 85 -14.11 8.15 3.24
N ALA A 86 -14.09 9.46 3.50
CA ALA A 86 -14.39 10.47 2.49
C ALA A 86 -13.32 10.50 1.39
N GLU A 87 -12.05 10.33 1.78
CA GLU A 87 -10.90 10.38 0.89
C GLU A 87 -9.91 9.27 1.23
N ARG A 88 -9.03 8.95 0.28
CA ARG A 88 -7.95 7.99 0.47
C ARG A 88 -6.62 8.71 0.30
N ASN A 89 -5.62 8.29 1.08
CA ASN A 89 -4.25 8.73 0.86
C ASN A 89 -3.72 8.16 -0.44
N HIS A 90 -3.21 9.03 -1.30
CA HIS A 90 -2.52 8.69 -2.53
C HIS A 90 -1.05 9.06 -2.40
N VAL A 91 -0.19 8.37 -3.17
CA VAL A 91 1.22 8.79 -3.29
C VAL A 91 1.24 10.14 -4.00
N ASP A 92 1.90 11.12 -3.39
CA ASP A 92 2.19 12.39 -4.03
C ASP A 92 3.30 12.21 -5.07
N THR A 93 2.96 12.35 -6.34
CA THR A 93 3.90 12.19 -7.47
C THR A 93 4.90 13.33 -7.56
N GLU A 94 4.66 14.46 -6.89
CA GLU A 94 5.63 15.57 -6.80
C GLU A 94 6.42 15.51 -5.47
N GLY A 95 6.10 14.54 -4.62
CA GLY A 95 6.68 14.36 -3.29
C GLY A 95 8.09 13.78 -3.31
N ILE A 96 8.75 13.79 -2.15
CA ILE A 96 10.10 13.21 -1.98
C ILE A 96 10.06 11.70 -2.25
N LEU A 97 9.07 10.99 -1.71
CA LEU A 97 8.93 9.54 -1.89
C LEU A 97 8.91 9.13 -3.36
N TRP A 98 8.19 9.85 -4.22
CA TRP A 98 8.11 9.51 -5.64
C TRP A 98 9.39 9.88 -6.39
N ARG A 99 10.04 11.00 -6.03
CA ARG A 99 11.35 11.36 -6.56
C ARG A 99 12.41 10.31 -6.28
N ASP A 100 12.45 9.79 -5.05
CA ASP A 100 13.35 8.69 -4.69
C ASP A 100 13.13 7.45 -5.57
N VAL A 101 11.88 7.13 -5.92
CA VAL A 101 11.55 6.02 -6.83
C VAL A 101 12.10 6.28 -8.24
N LEU A 102 11.91 7.48 -8.79
CA LEU A 102 12.39 7.83 -10.12
C LEU A 102 13.92 7.81 -10.20
N GLU A 103 14.61 8.32 -9.18
CA GLU A 103 16.08 8.31 -9.12
C GLU A 103 16.64 6.88 -9.07
N ASN A 104 16.03 6.00 -8.27
CA ASN A 104 16.47 4.61 -8.14
C ASN A 104 16.16 3.77 -9.37
N THR A 105 15.00 3.98 -10.00
CA THR A 105 14.58 3.20 -11.18
C THR A 105 15.10 3.77 -12.50
N ARG A 106 15.57 5.02 -12.50
CA ARG A 106 15.96 5.80 -13.70
C ARG A 106 14.86 5.94 -14.74
N GLN A 107 13.59 5.83 -14.31
CA GLN A 107 12.45 6.06 -15.19
C GLN A 107 12.27 7.56 -15.44
N PRO A 108 11.79 7.98 -16.62
CA PRO A 108 11.49 9.38 -16.89
C PRO A 108 10.32 9.85 -16.01
N ALA A 109 10.28 11.16 -15.73
CA ALA A 109 9.21 11.76 -14.93
C ALA A 109 7.81 11.60 -15.56
N SER A 110 7.75 11.40 -16.87
CA SER A 110 6.53 11.12 -17.61
C SER A 110 6.77 9.99 -18.61
N MET A 111 5.92 8.97 -18.57
CA MET A 111 5.89 7.84 -19.51
C MET A 111 4.78 7.99 -20.56
N LYS A 112 4.26 9.21 -20.74
CA LYS A 112 3.25 9.51 -21.78
C LYS A 112 3.95 9.63 -23.14
N ASN A 113 3.40 8.95 -24.14
CA ASN A 113 3.75 9.14 -25.55
C ASN A 113 3.36 10.55 -26.03
#